data_AF-A0A662U4Y8-F1
#
_entry.id   AF-A0A662U4Y8-F1
#
_cell.length_a   1.000
_cell.length_b   1.000
_cell.length_c   1.000
_cell.angle_alpha   90.00
_cell.angle_beta   90.00
_cell.angle_gamma   90.00
#
_symmetry.space_group_name_H-M   'P 1'
#
loop_
_entity.id
_entity.type
_entity.pdbx_description
1 polymer ?
#
loop_
_entity_poly.entity_id
_entity_poly.type
_entity_poly.pdbx_seq_one_letter_code
_entity_poly.pdbx_strand_id
1 'polypeptide(L)' 'MLILADQIKKLSKKVGNKTFMHVCGTHEQEIARHGLRSLLPPGVRVVSGPGCPVCI' A
#
# COMPACT_ATOMS: atom_id res chain seq x y z
N MET A 1 -14.46 -1.07 -13.19
CA MET A 1 -13.46 -0.03 -13.50
C MET A 1 -12.40 0.02 -12.39
N LEU A 2 -11.61 -1.06 -12.23
CA LEU A 2 -10.52 -1.18 -11.23
C LEU A 2 -9.33 -1.95 -11.81
N ILE A 3 -8.92 -1.57 -13.03
CA ILE A 3 -7.94 -2.30 -13.84
C ILE A 3 -6.63 -2.55 -13.07
N LEU A 4 -6.17 -1.56 -12.30
CA LEU A 4 -4.91 -1.66 -11.55
C LEU A 4 -5.00 -2.63 -10.36
N ALA A 5 -6.11 -2.60 -9.61
CA ALA A 5 -6.30 -3.51 -8.47
C ALA A 5 -6.33 -4.98 -8.92
N ASP A 6 -6.98 -5.24 -10.06
CA ASP A 6 -7.00 -6.57 -10.67
C ASP A 6 -5.60 -7.04 -11.12
N GLN A 7 -4.80 -6.12 -11.68
CA GLN A 7 -3.41 -6.42 -12.05
C GLN A 7 -2.55 -6.72 -10.81
N ILE A 8 -2.66 -5.93 -9.75
CA ILE A 8 -1.95 -6.16 -8.48
C ILE A 8 -2.31 -7.54 -7.92
N LYS A 9 -3.60 -7.91 -7.93
CA LYS A 9 -4.07 -9.22 -7.48
C LYS A 9 -3.55 -10.40 -8.32
N LYS A 10 -3.38 -10.22 -9.64
CA LYS A 10 -2.79 -11.24 -10.52
C LYS A 10 -1.28 -11.42 -10.25
N LEU A 11 -0.56 -10.31 -10.10
CA LEU A 11 0.88 -10.33 -9.87
C LEU A 11 1.23 -10.84 -8.46
N SER A 12 0.45 -10.48 -7.44
CA SER A 12 0.70 -10.89 -6.05
C SER A 12 0.72 -12.42 -5.88
N LYS A 13 -0.06 -13.16 -6.69
CA LYS A 13 -0.05 -14.63 -6.69
C LYS A 13 1.29 -15.25 -7.08
N LYS A 14 2.08 -14.56 -7.92
CA LYS A 14 3.39 -15.05 -8.40
C LYS A 14 4.53 -14.66 -7.46
N VAL A 15 4.39 -13.49 -6.82
CA VAL A 15 5.47 -12.86 -6.04
C VAL A 15 5.41 -13.26 -4.56
N GLY A 16 4.29 -13.83 -4.10
CA GLY A 16 4.06 -14.23 -2.71
C GLY A 16 3.80 -13.03 -1.81
N ASN A 17 3.92 -13.23 -0.49
CA ASN A 17 3.65 -12.19 0.49
C ASN A 17 4.72 -11.09 0.43
N LYS A 18 4.31 -9.83 0.29
CA LYS A 18 5.19 -8.66 0.25
C LYS A 18 4.68 -7.55 1.15
N THR A 19 5.63 -6.87 1.78
CA THR A 19 5.37 -5.66 2.57
C THR A 19 6.14 -4.51 1.91
N PHE A 20 5.42 -3.45 1.55
CA PHE A 20 5.98 -2.22 1.01
C PHE A 20 5.94 -1.15 2.08
N MET A 21 7.03 -0.41 2.26
CA MET A 21 7.09 0.70 3.18
C MET A 21 7.16 2.00 2.39
N HIS A 22 6.37 2.99 2.80
CA HIS A 22 6.53 4.38 2.34
C HIS A 22 7.10 5.23 3.48
N VAL A 23 7.74 6.34 3.14
CA VAL A 23 8.39 7.26 4.10
C VAL A 23 7.93 8.71 3.88
N CYS A 24 6.69 8.89 3.44
CA CYS A 24 6.13 10.21 3.17
C CYS A 24 4.75 10.33 3.81
N GLY A 25 4.57 11.31 4.72
CA GLY A 25 3.28 11.55 5.37
C GLY A 25 2.13 11.75 4.38
N THR A 26 2.38 12.40 3.24
CA THR A 26 1.37 12.62 2.19
C THR A 26 0.90 11.31 1.55
N HIS A 27 1.78 10.31 1.40
CA HIS A 27 1.36 8.99 0.92
C HIS A 27 0.47 8.30 1.95
N GLU A 28 0.77 8.39 3.25
CA GLU A 28 -0.11 7.83 4.29
C GLU A 28 -1.52 8.41 4.20
N GLN A 29 -1.61 9.74 4.06
CA GLN A 29 -2.88 10.46 3.95
C GLN A 29 -3.70 9.97 2.75
N GLU A 30 -3.09 9.86 1.57
CA GLU A 30 -3.78 9.40 0.36
C GLU A 30 -4.17 7.91 0.43
N ILE A 31 -3.30 7.05 1.01
CA ILE A 31 -3.59 5.63 1.24
C ILE A 31 -4.82 5.47 2.15
N ALA A 32 -4.89 6.24 3.23
CA ALA A 32 -6.02 6.23 4.15
C ALA A 32 -7.29 6.79 3.51
N ARG A 33 -7.20 7.94 2.86
CA ARG A 33 -8.32 8.64 2.20
C ARG A 33 -9.02 7.77 1.15
N HIS A 34 -8.24 7.01 0.37
CA HIS A 34 -8.76 6.17 -0.71
C HIS A 34 -8.99 4.71 -0.29
N GLY A 35 -8.75 4.34 0.98
CA GLY A 35 -8.94 2.98 1.46
C GLY A 35 -8.06 1.94 0.75
N LEU A 36 -6.87 2.33 0.27
CA LEU A 36 -6.03 1.47 -0.57
C LEU A 36 -5.71 0.14 0.12
N ARG A 37 -5.51 0.13 1.45
CA ARG A 37 -5.23 -1.08 2.22
C ARG A 37 -6.32 -2.14 2.11
N SER A 38 -7.58 -1.72 1.99
CA SER A 38 -8.72 -2.62 1.83
C SER A 38 -8.85 -3.16 0.39
N LEU A 39 -8.25 -2.49 -0.58
CA LEU A 39 -8.22 -2.91 -1.99
C LEU A 39 -7.08 -3.89 -2.29
N LEU A 40 -6.05 -3.92 -1.46
CA LEU A 40 -4.90 -4.81 -1.65
C LEU A 40 -5.24 -6.27 -1.31
N PRO A 41 -4.68 -7.24 -2.05
CA PRO A 41 -4.85 -8.65 -1.72
C PRO A 41 -4.16 -8.97 -0.37
N PRO A 42 -4.62 -10.01 0.37
CA PRO A 42 -4.14 -10.30 1.74
C PRO A 42 -2.63 -10.48 1.90
N GLY A 43 -1.93 -10.91 0.85
CA GLY A 43 -0.47 -11.08 0.84
C GLY A 43 0.31 -9.80 0.59
N VAL A 44 -0.33 -8.68 0.26
CA VAL A 44 0.31 -7.41 -0.04
C VAL A 44 -0.05 -6.39 1.03
N ARG A 45 0.94 -5.91 1.75
CA ARG A 45 0.77 -4.90 2.80
C ARG A 45 1.53 -3.62 2.45
N VAL A 46 0.98 -2.49 2.85
CA VAL A 46 1.65 -1.19 2.81
C VAL A 46 1.72 -0.62 4.23
N VAL A 47 2.93 -0.40 4.71
CA VAL A 47 3.24 0.12 6.05
C VAL A 47 3.83 1.53 5.97
N SER A 48 3.55 2.34 7.00
CA SER A 48 4.14 3.66 7.14
C SER A 48 5.48 3.55 7.87
N GLY A 49 6.53 4.10 7.29
CA GLY A 49 7.82 4.34 7.93
C GLY A 49 7.91 5.74 8.57
N PRO A 50 9.10 6.14 9.04
CA PRO A 50 9.36 7.47 9.62
C PRO A 50 9.36 8.55 8.53
N GLY A 51 8.17 8.99 8.12
CA GLY A 51 7.99 9.91 6.98
C GLY A 51 7.52 11.31 7.34
N CYS A 52 7.54 11.67 8.62
CA CYS A 52 7.08 12.94 9.14
C CYS A 52 8.26 13.63 9.84
N PRO A 53 8.80 14.73 9.28
CA PRO A 53 10.01 15.37 9.80
C PRO A 53 9.84 15.98 11.21
N VAL A 54 8.59 16.14 11.66
CA VAL A 54 8.25 16.66 13.01
C VAL A 54 7.87 15.57 14.01
N CYS A 55 7.65 14.34 13.54
CA CYS A 55 7.17 13.24 14.38
C CYS A 55 8.29 12.31 14.86
N ILE A 56 9.51 12.50 14.33
CA ILE A 56 10.71 11.73 14.67
C ILE A 56 11.54 12.44 15.73
#